data_AF-A0A0R3KNC0-F1
#
_entry.id   AF-A0A0R3KNC0-F1
#
_cell.length_a   1.000
_cell.length_b   1.000
_cell.length_c   1.000
_cell.angle_alpha   90.00
_cell.angle_beta   90.00
_cell.angle_gamma   90.00
#
_symmetry.space_group_name_H-M   'P 1'
#
loop_
_entity.id
_entity.type
_entity.pdbx_description
1 polymer ?
#
loop_
_entity_poly.entity_id
_entity_poly.type
_entity_poly.pdbx_seq_one_letter_code
_entity_poly.pdbx_strand_id
1 'polypeptide(L)'
;MDVASDRLNPIDASKLRLVKDIRERSALREMSNMEAKRRIAVQAVEQASEHLANAERHRTSVEAEIYREMLSVDVISVTELERRCHLVIGRLTAEIGSAQKTLDEARTAQCQAEAAVLAARTLWAKRSAASHKWQEIERDVQRITNAHFEAAAETEADDEILLRYRRGSPTQMGGEPT
;
A
#
# COMPACT_ATOMS: atom_id res chain seq x y z
N MET A 1 -5.03 20.47 9.34
CA MET A 1 -6.05 20.68 10.38
C MET A 1 -5.38 20.34 11.71
N ASP A 2 -4.99 21.35 12.47
CA ASP A 2 -4.58 21.15 13.87
C ASP A 2 -5.84 21.18 14.72
N VAL A 3 -6.05 20.11 15.48
CA VAL A 3 -7.13 20.04 16.46
C VAL A 3 -6.48 20.36 17.79
N ALA A 4 -6.94 21.40 18.47
CA ALA A 4 -6.47 21.70 19.82
C ALA A 4 -6.88 20.57 20.76
N SER A 5 -5.91 19.83 21.28
CA SER A 5 -6.11 18.66 22.15
C SER A 5 -6.95 18.99 23.39
N ASP A 6 -6.90 20.24 23.85
CA ASP A 6 -7.57 20.72 25.07
C ASP A 6 -9.09 20.64 25.05
N ARG A 7 -9.72 20.45 23.87
CA ARG A 7 -11.19 20.34 23.72
C ARG A 7 -11.68 18.94 23.40
N LEU A 8 -10.78 17.97 23.29
CA LEU A 8 -11.11 16.60 22.89
C LEU A 8 -11.39 15.73 24.11
N ASN A 9 -12.57 15.10 24.13
CA ASN A 9 -12.88 14.06 25.09
C ASN A 9 -12.00 12.81 24.82
N PRO A 10 -11.40 12.16 25.85
CA PRO A 10 -10.64 10.92 25.70
C PRO A 10 -11.36 9.83 24.88
N ILE A 11 -12.69 9.71 25.04
CA ILE A 11 -13.51 8.74 24.31
C ILE A 11 -13.52 9.05 22.81
N ASP A 12 -13.64 10.33 22.44
CA ASP A 12 -13.69 10.75 21.05
C ASP A 12 -12.32 10.68 20.37
N ALA A 13 -11.25 10.99 21.11
CA ALA A 13 -9.88 10.77 20.66
C ALA A 13 -9.62 9.28 20.36
N SER A 14 -10.05 8.39 21.25
CA SER A 14 -9.94 6.93 21.08
C SER A 14 -10.70 6.42 19.86
N LYS A 15 -11.95 6.89 19.66
CA LYS A 15 -12.76 6.53 18.48
C LYS A 15 -12.12 7.01 17.18
N LEU A 16 -11.61 8.25 17.16
CA LEU A 16 -10.96 8.81 15.97
C LEU A 16 -9.67 8.06 15.64
N ARG A 17 -8.85 7.71 16.64
CA ARG A 17 -7.68 6.86 16.46
C ARG A 17 -8.06 5.53 15.83
N LEU A 18 -9.07 4.84 16.37
CA LEU A 18 -9.53 3.56 15.82
C LEU A 18 -9.89 3.67 14.32
N VAL A 19 -10.57 4.75 13.93
CA VAL A 19 -10.91 5.00 12.52
C VAL A 19 -9.65 5.21 11.66
N LYS A 20 -8.61 5.87 12.19
CA LYS A 20 -7.32 6.01 11.47
C LYS A 20 -6.60 4.68 11.34
N ASP A 21 -6.54 3.89 12.42
CA ASP A 21 -5.93 2.55 12.43
C ASP A 21 -6.63 1.61 11.43
N ILE A 22 -7.96 1.67 11.31
CA ILE A 22 -8.72 0.90 10.32
C ILE A 22 -8.35 1.34 8.89
N ARG A 23 -8.27 2.65 8.63
CA ARG A 23 -7.90 3.18 7.31
C ARG A 23 -6.46 2.87 6.92
N GLU A 24 -5.53 2.92 7.88
CA GLU A 24 -4.14 2.51 7.67
C GLU A 24 -4.06 1.04 7.29
N ARG A 25 -4.71 0.16 8.06
CA ARG A 25 -4.77 -1.28 7.77
C ARG A 25 -5.39 -1.57 6.40
N SER A 26 -6.44 -0.85 6.02
CA SER A 26 -7.04 -0.98 4.68
C SER A 26 -6.04 -0.60 3.59
N ALA A 27 -5.37 0.55 3.73
CA ALA A 27 -4.36 1.01 2.77
C ALA A 27 -3.16 0.04 2.68
N LEU A 28 -2.76 -0.58 3.80
CA LEU A 28 -1.72 -1.60 3.82
C LEU A 28 -2.13 -2.87 3.04
N ARG A 29 -3.38 -3.33 3.22
CA ARG A 29 -3.91 -4.47 2.44
C ARG A 29 -3.98 -4.14 0.95
N GLU A 30 -4.43 -2.95 0.59
CA GLU A 30 -4.46 -2.48 -0.80
C GLU A 30 -3.05 -2.44 -1.41
N MET A 31 -2.08 -1.89 -0.68
CA MET A 31 -0.68 -1.85 -1.11
C MET A 31 -0.13 -3.26 -1.32
N SER A 32 -0.37 -4.19 -0.39
CA SER A 32 0.02 -5.60 -0.54
C SER A 32 -0.63 -6.27 -1.76
N ASN A 33 -1.90 -6.00 -2.02
CA ASN A 33 -2.60 -6.50 -3.22
C ASN A 33 -1.97 -5.95 -4.50
N MET A 34 -1.65 -4.64 -4.55
CA MET A 34 -0.99 -4.05 -5.72
C MET A 34 0.42 -4.61 -5.92
N GLU A 35 1.16 -4.91 -4.84
CA GLU A 35 2.45 -5.58 -4.95
C GLU A 35 2.33 -7.00 -5.50
N ALA A 36 1.30 -7.75 -5.10
CA ALA A 36 1.02 -9.07 -5.68
C ALA A 36 0.72 -8.96 -7.18
N LYS A 37 -0.11 -8.00 -7.60
CA LYS A 37 -0.39 -7.73 -9.02
C LYS A 37 0.86 -7.33 -9.79
N ARG A 38 1.75 -6.53 -9.21
CA ARG A 38 3.04 -6.18 -9.82
C ARG A 38 3.89 -7.43 -10.07
N ARG A 39 3.97 -8.36 -9.11
CA ARG A 39 4.72 -9.62 -9.31
C ARG A 39 4.14 -10.44 -10.46
N ILE A 40 2.82 -10.55 -10.55
CA ILE A 40 2.15 -11.23 -11.67
C ILE A 40 2.49 -10.56 -13.00
N ALA A 41 2.46 -9.22 -13.06
CA ALA A 41 2.81 -8.49 -14.28
C ALA A 41 4.27 -8.66 -14.69
N VAL A 42 5.21 -8.69 -13.73
CA VAL A 42 6.62 -9.00 -13.99
C VAL A 42 6.77 -10.41 -14.57
N GLN A 43 6.11 -11.40 -13.95
CA GLN A 43 6.14 -12.78 -14.44
C GLN A 43 5.54 -12.90 -15.85
N ALA A 44 4.47 -12.15 -16.15
CA ALA A 44 3.87 -12.11 -17.48
C ALA A 44 4.85 -11.55 -18.54
N VAL A 45 5.65 -10.54 -18.18
CA VAL A 45 6.70 -10.00 -19.07
C VAL A 45 7.80 -11.03 -19.30
N GLU A 46 8.25 -11.72 -18.25
CA GLU A 46 9.24 -12.80 -18.38
C GLU A 46 8.73 -13.91 -19.31
N GLN A 47 7.51 -14.39 -19.10
CA GLN A 47 6.89 -15.42 -19.95
C GLN A 47 6.71 -14.95 -21.40
N ALA A 48 6.25 -13.72 -21.63
CA ALA A 48 6.10 -13.18 -22.97
C ALA A 48 7.46 -13.01 -23.67
N SER A 49 8.51 -12.65 -22.92
CA SER A 49 9.87 -12.53 -23.46
C SER A 49 10.46 -13.89 -23.84
N GLU A 50 10.22 -14.92 -23.02
CA GLU A 50 10.64 -16.29 -23.32
C GLU A 50 9.89 -16.83 -24.53
N HIS A 51 8.58 -16.58 -24.62
CA HIS A 51 7.78 -16.98 -25.78
C HIS A 51 8.27 -16.33 -27.07
N LEU A 52 8.57 -15.03 -27.05
CA LEU A 52 9.16 -14.34 -28.20
C LEU A 52 10.51 -14.95 -28.59
N ALA A 53 11.40 -15.19 -27.63
CA ALA A 53 12.70 -15.82 -27.90
C ALA A 53 12.58 -17.25 -28.44
N ASN A 54 11.56 -18.00 -28.00
CA ASN A 54 11.23 -19.32 -28.55
C ASN A 54 10.73 -19.23 -29.99
N ALA A 55 9.84 -18.28 -30.30
CA ALA A 55 9.33 -18.06 -31.65
C ALA A 55 10.46 -17.64 -32.61
N GLU A 56 11.37 -16.78 -32.18
CA GLU A 56 12.55 -16.39 -32.96
C GLU A 56 13.51 -17.57 -33.21
N ARG A 57 13.78 -18.39 -32.19
CA ARG A 57 14.58 -19.62 -32.34
C ARG A 57 13.89 -20.64 -33.25
N HIS A 58 12.57 -20.75 -33.17
CA HIS A 58 11.82 -21.62 -34.06
C HIS A 58 11.95 -21.14 -35.52
N ARG A 59 11.85 -19.82 -35.76
CA ARG A 59 12.05 -19.24 -37.09
C ARG A 59 13.42 -19.59 -37.65
N THR A 60 14.50 -19.36 -36.89
CA THR A 60 15.85 -19.64 -37.39
C THR A 60 16.08 -21.13 -37.65
N SER A 61 15.51 -22.02 -36.83
CA SER A 61 15.57 -23.46 -37.04
C SER A 61 14.86 -23.88 -38.34
N VAL A 62 13.66 -23.36 -38.57
CA VAL A 62 12.87 -23.68 -39.76
C VAL A 62 13.50 -23.09 -41.03
N GLU A 63 14.01 -21.86 -40.96
CA GLU A 63 14.76 -21.25 -42.07
C GLU A 63 16.00 -22.09 -42.44
N ALA A 64 16.76 -22.56 -41.44
CA ALA A 64 17.92 -23.42 -41.68
C ALA A 64 17.54 -24.79 -42.29
N GLU A 65 16.39 -25.35 -41.89
CA GLU A 65 15.88 -26.59 -42.47
C GLU A 65 15.46 -26.40 -43.94
N ILE A 66 14.76 -25.32 -44.26
CA ILE A 66 14.40 -24.97 -45.64
C ILE A 66 15.67 -24.85 -46.51
N TYR A 67 16.69 -24.13 -46.04
CA TYR A 67 17.94 -24.00 -46.78
C TYR A 67 18.66 -25.34 -46.96
N ARG A 68 18.58 -26.25 -45.97
CA ARG A 68 19.16 -27.59 -46.08
C ARG A 68 18.40 -28.46 -47.09
N GLU A 69 17.07 -28.43 -47.05
CA GLU A 69 16.22 -29.14 -48.02
C GLU A 69 16.54 -28.69 -49.45
N MET A 70 16.66 -27.37 -49.68
CA MET A 70 17.04 -26.79 -50.96
C MET A 70 18.37 -27.33 -51.50
N LEU A 71 19.36 -27.54 -50.63
CA LEU A 71 20.66 -28.08 -51.01
C LEU A 71 20.63 -29.59 -51.30
N SER A 72 19.61 -30.31 -50.83
CA SER A 72 19.51 -31.78 -50.91
C SER A 72 18.64 -32.30 -52.05
N VAL A 73 17.72 -31.49 -52.57
CA VAL A 73 16.79 -31.90 -53.63
C VAL A 73 17.33 -31.45 -54.99
N ASP A 74 17.57 -32.41 -55.88
CA ASP A 74 18.21 -32.17 -57.19
C ASP A 74 17.41 -31.22 -58.11
N VAL A 75 16.08 -31.09 -57.94
CA VAL A 75 15.23 -30.15 -58.70
C VAL A 75 13.97 -29.75 -57.91
N ILE A 76 14.01 -28.64 -57.15
CA ILE A 76 12.79 -27.92 -56.71
C ILE A 76 12.51 -26.81 -57.72
N SER A 77 11.26 -26.68 -58.19
CA SER A 77 10.89 -25.54 -59.03
C SER A 77 10.89 -24.25 -58.22
N VAL A 78 11.37 -23.15 -58.82
CA VAL A 78 11.40 -21.82 -58.18
C VAL A 78 10.03 -21.42 -57.63
N THR A 79 8.97 -21.74 -58.35
CA THR A 79 7.58 -21.44 -57.96
C THR A 79 7.12 -22.19 -56.70
N GLU A 80 7.52 -23.46 -56.54
CA GLU A 80 7.15 -24.25 -55.37
C GLU A 80 7.96 -23.80 -54.15
N LEU A 81 9.22 -23.44 -54.35
CA LEU A 81 10.05 -22.85 -53.32
C LEU A 81 9.49 -21.50 -52.83
N GLU A 82 9.15 -20.60 -53.74
CA GLU A 82 8.54 -19.31 -53.42
C GLU A 82 7.24 -19.49 -52.63
N ARG A 83 6.37 -20.40 -53.06
CA ARG A 83 5.12 -20.72 -52.36
C ARG A 83 5.36 -21.22 -50.94
N ARG A 84 6.30 -22.15 -50.77
CA ARG A 84 6.62 -22.76 -49.47
C ARG A 84 7.28 -21.74 -48.54
N CYS A 85 8.23 -20.95 -49.03
CA CYS A 85 8.85 -19.85 -48.31
C CYS A 85 7.80 -18.82 -47.87
N HIS A 86 6.93 -18.35 -48.75
CA HIS A 86 5.89 -17.37 -48.39
C HIS A 86 4.92 -17.89 -47.33
N LEU A 87 4.47 -19.15 -47.42
CA LEU A 87 3.55 -19.71 -46.43
C LEU A 87 4.22 -19.89 -45.07
N VAL A 88 5.41 -20.49 -45.04
CA VAL A 88 6.12 -20.83 -43.78
C VAL A 88 6.67 -19.57 -43.11
N ILE A 89 7.39 -18.72 -43.85
CA ILE A 89 7.94 -17.47 -43.32
C ILE A 89 6.80 -16.52 -42.95
N GLY A 90 5.73 -16.45 -43.75
CA GLY A 90 4.56 -15.64 -43.44
C GLY A 90 3.91 -16.03 -42.11
N ARG A 91 3.73 -17.33 -41.86
CA ARG A 91 3.19 -17.85 -40.59
C ARG A 91 4.12 -17.52 -39.41
N LEU A 92 5.43 -17.76 -39.55
CA LEU A 92 6.42 -17.49 -38.50
C LEU A 92 6.51 -15.99 -38.18
N THR A 93 6.41 -15.14 -39.21
CA THR A 93 6.38 -13.68 -39.06
C THR A 93 5.13 -13.24 -38.29
N ALA A 94 3.97 -13.82 -38.60
CA ALA A 94 2.74 -13.54 -37.88
C ALA A 94 2.81 -13.99 -36.42
N GLU A 95 3.39 -15.17 -36.15
CA GLU A 95 3.61 -15.70 -34.81
C GLU A 95 4.51 -14.78 -33.98
N ILE A 96 5.67 -14.40 -34.52
CA ILE A 96 6.58 -13.43 -33.88
C ILE A 96 5.89 -12.10 -33.63
N GLY A 97 5.14 -11.58 -34.61
CA GLY A 97 4.39 -10.33 -34.45
C GLY A 97 3.35 -10.41 -33.33
N SER A 98 2.66 -11.55 -33.19
CA SER A 98 1.73 -11.77 -32.08
C SER A 98 2.42 -11.87 -30.72
N ALA A 99 3.60 -12.51 -30.66
CA ALA A 99 4.40 -12.62 -29.45
C ALA A 99 4.96 -11.25 -29.02
N GLN A 100 5.43 -10.44 -29.98
CA GLN A 100 5.87 -9.06 -29.74
C GLN A 100 4.75 -8.20 -29.18
N LYS A 101 3.57 -8.25 -29.79
CA LYS A 101 2.39 -7.54 -29.30
C LYS A 101 2.04 -7.93 -27.87
N THR A 102 2.06 -9.24 -27.57
CA THR A 102 1.80 -9.75 -26.22
C THR A 102 2.83 -9.24 -25.21
N LEU A 103 4.11 -9.18 -25.60
CA LEU A 103 5.17 -8.63 -24.76
C LEU A 103 4.97 -7.13 -24.48
N ASP A 104 4.57 -6.36 -25.49
CA ASP A 104 4.31 -4.92 -25.33
C ASP A 104 3.08 -4.65 -24.44
N GLU A 105 2.03 -5.46 -24.57
CA GLU A 105 0.87 -5.44 -23.67
C GLU A 105 1.28 -5.79 -22.23
N ALA A 106 2.09 -6.83 -22.04
CA ALA A 106 2.60 -7.23 -20.73
C ALA A 106 3.48 -6.13 -20.09
N ARG A 107 4.35 -5.47 -20.86
CA ARG A 107 5.16 -4.33 -20.40
C ARG A 107 4.30 -3.14 -20.02
N THR A 108 3.26 -2.86 -20.80
CA THR A 108 2.28 -1.80 -20.48
C THR A 108 1.58 -2.10 -19.15
N ALA A 109 1.14 -3.34 -18.96
CA ALA A 109 0.53 -3.79 -17.71
C ALA A 109 1.51 -3.71 -16.52
N GLN A 110 2.79 -4.06 -16.73
CA GLN A 110 3.84 -3.91 -15.72
C GLN A 110 4.00 -2.45 -15.30
N CYS A 111 4.15 -1.52 -16.26
CA CYS A 111 4.27 -0.09 -15.97
C CYS A 111 3.06 0.44 -15.19
N GLN A 112 1.84 0.03 -15.57
CA GLN A 112 0.62 0.39 -14.85
C GLN A 112 0.60 -0.17 -13.42
N ALA A 113 1.03 -1.43 -13.24
CA ALA A 113 1.11 -2.04 -11.92
C ALA A 113 2.15 -1.36 -11.02
N GLU A 114 3.29 -0.93 -11.58
CA GLU A 114 4.31 -0.18 -10.86
C GLU A 114 3.81 1.20 -10.41
N ALA A 115 3.14 1.92 -11.30
CA ALA A 115 2.49 3.19 -10.96
C ALA A 115 1.43 3.01 -9.86
N ALA A 116 0.63 1.94 -9.93
CA ALA A 116 -0.38 1.61 -8.91
C ALA A 116 0.26 1.30 -7.55
N VAL A 117 1.37 0.56 -7.50
CA VAL A 117 2.12 0.30 -6.26
C VAL A 117 2.66 1.60 -5.66
N LEU A 118 3.23 2.49 -6.47
CA LEU A 118 3.72 3.78 -6.00
C LEU A 118 2.60 4.65 -5.40
N ALA A 119 1.45 4.69 -6.07
CA ALA A 119 0.27 5.39 -5.57
C ALA A 119 -0.24 4.79 -4.25
N ALA A 120 -0.34 3.46 -4.16
CA ALA A 120 -0.76 2.76 -2.96
C ALA A 120 0.20 2.96 -1.78
N ARG A 121 1.52 2.91 -2.03
CA ARG A 121 2.54 3.22 -1.01
C ARG A 121 2.43 4.65 -0.50
N THR A 122 2.22 5.61 -1.42
CA THR A 122 2.03 7.02 -1.06
C THR A 122 0.78 7.22 -0.20
N LEU A 123 -0.33 6.54 -0.55
CA LEU A 123 -1.55 6.58 0.23
C LEU A 123 -1.36 5.97 1.62
N TRP A 124 -0.74 4.79 1.69
CA TRP A 124 -0.43 4.13 2.95
C TRP A 124 0.45 5.00 3.85
N ALA A 125 1.53 5.59 3.32
CA ALA A 125 2.40 6.50 4.08
C ALA A 125 1.61 7.69 4.66
N LYS A 126 0.72 8.31 3.88
CA LYS A 126 -0.15 9.39 4.36
C LYS A 126 -1.10 8.92 5.47
N ARG A 127 -1.67 7.71 5.33
CA ARG A 127 -2.60 7.16 6.33
C ARG A 127 -1.87 6.75 7.60
N SER A 128 -0.67 6.20 7.49
CA SER A 128 0.19 5.83 8.62
C SER A 128 0.67 7.06 9.40
N ALA A 129 1.12 8.11 8.71
CA ALA A 129 1.44 9.39 9.36
C ALA A 129 0.23 9.99 10.10
N ALA A 130 -0.97 9.94 9.51
CA ALA A 130 -2.18 10.39 10.18
C ALA A 130 -2.51 9.50 11.40
N SER A 131 -2.37 8.19 11.28
CA SER A 131 -2.57 7.23 12.37
C SER A 131 -1.65 7.55 13.56
N HIS A 132 -0.36 7.76 13.28
CA HIS A 132 0.63 8.12 14.28
C HIS A 132 0.31 9.45 14.98
N LYS A 133 -0.06 10.49 14.21
CA LYS A 133 -0.48 11.78 14.80
C LYS A 133 -1.69 11.61 15.73
N TRP A 134 -2.65 10.77 15.39
CA TRP A 134 -3.82 10.53 16.26
C TRP A 134 -3.49 9.71 17.51
N GLN A 135 -2.47 8.84 17.45
CA GLN A 135 -1.92 8.18 18.64
C GLN A 135 -1.23 9.18 19.58
N GLU A 136 -0.54 10.18 19.04
CA GLU A 136 0.05 11.27 19.84
C GLU A 136 -1.04 12.11 20.51
N ILE A 137 -2.05 12.54 19.76
CA ILE A 137 -3.17 13.32 20.30
C ILE A 137 -3.91 12.55 21.41
N GLU A 138 -4.19 11.26 21.23
CA GLU A 138 -4.83 10.43 22.26
C GLU A 138 -3.98 10.37 23.54
N ARG A 139 -2.66 10.20 23.42
CA ARG A 139 -1.73 10.22 24.55
C ARG A 139 -1.73 11.57 25.28
N ASP A 140 -1.75 12.67 24.54
CA ASP A 140 -1.78 14.01 25.11
C ASP A 140 -3.10 14.31 25.81
N VAL A 141 -4.24 13.94 25.22
CA VAL A 141 -5.57 14.06 25.83
C VAL A 141 -5.65 13.26 27.13
N GLN A 142 -5.10 12.04 27.14
CA GLN A 142 -5.05 11.22 28.36
C GLN A 142 -4.18 11.89 29.44
N ARG A 143 -3.03 12.46 29.08
CA ARG A 143 -2.15 13.16 30.01
C ARG A 143 -2.83 14.38 30.63
N ILE A 144 -3.46 15.22 29.82
CA ILE A 144 -4.19 16.42 30.27
C ILE A 144 -5.35 16.02 31.19
N THR A 145 -6.11 14.98 30.81
CA THR A 145 -7.23 14.48 31.61
C THR A 145 -6.76 13.97 32.98
N ASN A 146 -5.67 13.20 33.03
CA ASN A 146 -5.10 12.71 34.29
C ASN A 146 -4.64 13.87 35.19
N ALA A 147 -3.95 14.88 34.62
CA ALA A 147 -3.52 16.06 35.37
C ALA A 147 -4.71 16.85 35.95
N HIS A 148 -5.83 16.95 35.22
CA HIS A 148 -7.04 17.55 35.75
C HIS A 148 -7.66 16.77 36.92
N PHE A 149 -7.66 15.43 36.85
CA PHE A 149 -8.14 14.60 37.95
C PHE A 149 -7.23 14.71 39.18
N GLU A 150 -5.92 14.74 39.00
CA GLU A 150 -4.95 14.94 40.07
C GLU A 150 -5.15 16.30 40.76
N ALA A 151 -5.26 17.38 39.97
CA ALA A 151 -5.52 18.71 40.50
C ALA A 151 -6.86 18.80 41.25
N ALA A 152 -7.91 18.14 40.74
CA ALA A 152 -9.21 18.10 41.41
C ALA A 152 -9.13 17.34 42.75
N ALA A 153 -8.40 16.22 42.79
CA ALA A 153 -8.19 15.45 44.02
C ALA A 153 -7.37 16.23 45.06
N GLU A 154 -6.36 17.00 44.63
CA GLU A 154 -5.62 17.91 45.51
C GLU A 154 -6.54 18.97 46.11
N THR A 155 -7.40 19.61 45.29
CA THR A 155 -8.36 20.61 45.80
C THR A 155 -9.39 20.01 46.76
N GLU A 156 -9.89 18.80 46.50
CA GLU A 156 -10.85 18.13 47.39
C GLU A 156 -10.21 17.77 48.74
N ALA A 157 -8.95 17.31 48.72
CA ALA A 157 -8.19 17.03 49.93
C ALA A 157 -7.94 18.31 50.76
N ASP A 158 -7.59 19.42 50.10
CA ASP A 158 -7.40 20.72 50.75
C ASP A 158 -8.71 21.25 51.37
N ASP A 159 -9.83 21.14 50.65
CA ASP A 159 -11.16 21.51 51.14
C ASP A 159 -11.57 20.66 52.35
N GLU A 160 -11.29 19.35 52.32
CA GLU A 160 -11.56 18.47 53.46
C GLU A 160 -10.75 18.88 54.70
N ILE A 161 -9.46 19.23 54.53
CA ILE A 161 -8.60 19.71 55.61
C ILE A 161 -9.18 21.00 56.22
N LEU A 162 -9.58 21.97 55.40
CA LEU A 162 -10.17 23.23 55.85
C LEU A 162 -11.47 23.02 56.64
N LEU A 163 -12.34 22.12 56.17
CA LEU A 163 -13.59 21.78 56.86
C LEU A 163 -13.35 21.14 58.24
N ARG A 164 -12.33 20.26 58.36
CA ARG A 164 -11.94 19.64 59.63
C ARG A 164 -11.41 20.67 60.62
N TYR A 165 -10.56 21.61 60.19
CA TYR A 165 -10.08 22.70 61.03
C TYR A 165 -11.22 23.63 61.50
N ARG A 166 -12.17 23.97 60.63
CA ARG A 166 -13.34 24.80 60.98
C ARG A 166 -14.26 24.13 62.01
N ARG A 167 -14.36 22.79 61.98
CA ARG A 167 -15.17 22.03 62.95
C ARG A 167 -14.49 21.89 64.32
N GLY A 168 -13.16 22.04 64.36
CA GLY A 168 -12.34 21.88 65.56
C GLY A 168 -12.07 23.16 66.34
N SER A 169 -12.43 24.35 65.84
CA SER A 169 -12.31 25.61 66.58
C SER A 169 -13.51 25.78 67.54
N PRO A 170 -13.32 25.67 68.88
CA PRO A 170 -14.39 25.99 69.82
C PRO A 170 -14.64 27.48 69.74
N THR A 171 -15.91 27.85 69.61
CA THR A 171 -16.39 29.20 69.90
C THR A 171 -15.87 29.56 71.29
N GLN A 172 -14.90 30.47 71.36
CA GLN A 172 -14.44 31.04 72.62
C GLN A 172 -15.58 31.93 73.13
N MET A 173 -16.56 31.32 73.80
CA MET A 173 -17.49 32.02 74.70
C MET A 173 -16.63 32.55 75.86
N GLY A 174 -15.98 33.69 75.62
CA GLY A 174 -15.35 34.49 76.66
C GLY A 174 -16.47 35.04 77.53
N GLY A 175 -16.72 34.37 78.65
CA GLY A 175 -17.59 34.86 79.70
C GLY A 175 -17.10 36.20 80.22
N GLU A 176 -18.01 37.15 80.35
CA GLU A 176 -17.82 38.35 81.16
C GLU A 176 -17.60 37.95 82.62
N PRO A 177 -16.55 38.44 83.29
CA PRO A 177 -16.51 38.48 84.73
C PRO A 177 -17.12 39.80 85.22
N THR A 178 -18.05 39.64 86.16
CA THR A 178 -18.64 40.61 87.12
C THR A 178 -17.89 41.90 87.35
#